data_AF-A0A950GSW6-F1
#
_entry.id   AF-A0A950GSW6-F1
#
_cell.length_a   1.000
_cell.length_b   1.000
_cell.length_c   1.000
_cell.angle_alpha   90.00
_cell.angle_beta   90.00
_cell.angle_gamma   90.00
#
_symmetry.space_group_name_H-M   'P 1'
#
loop_
_entity.id
_entity.type
_entity.pdbx_description
1 polymer ?
#
loop_
_entity_poly.entity_id
_entity_poly.type
_entity_poly.pdbx_seq_one_letter_code
_entity_poly.pdbx_strand_id
1 'polypeptide(L)'
;MSASFSRSQEPRARVPRRNPLLALDAPVVPPSARSRAAQGLTAAAALGIFALQRCEDCGAVQYPPRDACVECLSARLRWRAMERGGELLSETLIRHGQELYFRRRAPYRAGLVRLDVGPSTIVALHRACEGAPSRLRLRLALDKAGQALLIGLPEKDVPDMADDPIIRETTCTPRARKVLITDAKTRVGRAMAEALVAAGAEIVWAGLAAPWKPSPHLEALRALGPVTPVPLDVTDESSVRELAGGIGGKVDILINTAEHHRPGAIASRNGIETARAEMEVNYFGLLRLAQAFSAALKARAADGQASSTAWVNLLSARALSNDPAHGTFSASMAAAFSLAQALRADLQASGIRVLNVFPGPIEDEWNALVPPPKLSPEALARTVVDALERGLEDVYPGEVAKDLIARFLENPKALERELAG
;
A
#
# COMPACT_ATOMS: atom_id res chain seq x y z
N MET A 1 17.52 33.85 -5.73
CA MET A 1 16.24 34.41 -5.23
C MET A 1 15.46 33.26 -4.60
N SER A 2 15.48 33.21 -3.28
CA SER A 2 14.94 32.16 -2.42
C SER A 2 13.43 32.34 -2.25
N ALA A 3 12.62 31.47 -2.85
CA ALA A 3 11.19 31.41 -2.58
C ALA A 3 10.95 30.55 -1.32
N SER A 4 10.78 31.23 -0.19
CA SER A 4 10.34 30.64 1.08
C SER A 4 8.90 30.14 0.96
N PHE A 5 8.71 28.82 0.90
CA PHE A 5 7.39 28.20 1.08
C PHE A 5 7.01 28.23 2.57
N SER A 6 6.52 29.37 3.04
CA SER A 6 5.74 29.45 4.28
C SER A 6 4.34 28.88 3.99
N ARG A 7 4.14 27.59 4.24
CA ARG A 7 2.79 27.00 4.30
C ARG A 7 2.22 27.25 5.69
N SER A 8 1.60 28.41 5.90
CA SER A 8 0.64 28.60 6.98
C SER A 8 -0.62 27.79 6.67
N GLN A 9 -0.60 26.48 6.96
CA GLN A 9 -1.83 25.68 6.98
C GLN A 9 -2.52 25.95 8.33
N GLU A 10 -3.63 26.69 8.31
CA GLU A 10 -4.56 26.68 9.43
C GLU A 10 -4.93 25.23 9.80
N PRO A 11 -5.06 24.89 11.10
CA PRO A 11 -5.44 23.56 11.54
C PRO A 11 -6.89 23.25 11.13
N ARG A 12 -7.04 22.58 9.98
CA ARG A 12 -8.34 22.19 9.44
C ARG A 12 -9.01 21.14 10.33
N ALA A 13 -10.34 21.24 10.44
CA ALA A 13 -11.13 20.45 11.35
C ALA A 13 -11.01 18.93 11.09
N ARG A 14 -10.69 18.17 12.15
CA ARG A 14 -10.63 16.71 12.11
C ARG A 14 -12.01 16.12 11.84
N VAL A 15 -12.08 15.07 11.03
CA VAL A 15 -13.31 14.27 10.94
C VAL A 15 -13.53 13.62 12.31
N PRO A 16 -14.69 13.84 12.96
CA PRO A 16 -14.96 13.22 14.25
C PRO A 16 -14.92 11.69 14.12
N ARG A 17 -14.26 11.04 15.08
CA ARG A 17 -14.24 9.57 15.15
C ARG A 17 -15.64 9.06 15.50
N ARG A 18 -15.93 7.81 15.13
CA ARG A 18 -17.21 7.18 15.46
C ARG A 18 -17.33 7.03 16.98
N ASN A 19 -18.55 7.17 17.48
CA ASN A 19 -18.86 6.83 18.86
C ASN A 19 -18.67 5.31 19.07
N PRO A 20 -17.75 4.87 19.95
CA PRO A 20 -17.45 3.46 20.17
C PRO A 20 -18.62 2.67 20.77
N LEU A 21 -19.64 3.33 21.32
CA LEU A 21 -20.85 2.70 21.85
C LEU A 21 -21.86 2.29 20.76
N LEU A 22 -21.71 2.80 19.54
CA LEU A 22 -22.56 2.39 18.41
C LEU A 22 -22.09 1.05 17.87
N ALA A 23 -22.98 0.26 17.25
CA ALA A 23 -22.63 -1.04 16.67
C ALA A 23 -21.63 -0.93 15.51
N LEU A 24 -20.71 -1.90 15.41
CA LEU A 24 -19.75 -2.01 14.30
C LEU A 24 -20.50 -2.30 13.01
N ASP A 25 -20.55 -1.31 12.13
CA ASP A 25 -21.01 -1.49 10.77
C ASP A 25 -19.98 -2.34 10.00
N ALA A 26 -20.25 -3.64 9.81
CA ALA A 26 -19.40 -4.53 9.02
C ALA A 26 -19.18 -3.93 7.61
N PRO A 27 -17.94 -3.86 7.08
CA PRO A 27 -17.71 -3.23 5.79
C PRO A 27 -18.52 -3.92 4.70
N VAL A 28 -19.13 -3.10 3.85
CA VAL A 28 -20.01 -3.62 2.82
C VAL A 28 -19.18 -3.94 1.60
N VAL A 29 -19.20 -5.22 1.20
CA VAL A 29 -18.66 -5.68 -0.08
C VAL A 29 -19.63 -5.29 -1.21
N PRO A 30 -19.14 -5.05 -2.43
CA PRO A 30 -20.03 -4.81 -3.55
C PRO A 30 -20.96 -6.00 -3.81
N PRO A 31 -22.16 -5.74 -4.36
CA PRO A 31 -23.28 -6.69 -4.38
C PRO A 31 -23.05 -7.92 -5.27
N SER A 32 -22.04 -7.91 -6.15
CA SER A 32 -21.74 -9.03 -7.03
C SER A 32 -20.24 -9.28 -7.13
N ALA A 33 -19.87 -10.55 -7.24
CA ALA A 33 -18.50 -10.96 -7.51
C ALA A 33 -18.10 -10.50 -8.92
N ARG A 34 -16.88 -9.98 -9.04
CA ARG A 34 -16.30 -9.61 -10.33
C ARG A 34 -15.98 -10.87 -11.14
N SER A 35 -16.19 -10.81 -12.46
CA SER A 35 -15.71 -11.84 -13.38
C SER A 35 -14.19 -11.96 -13.33
N ARG A 36 -13.64 -13.10 -13.79
CA ARG A 36 -12.19 -13.30 -13.88
C ARG A 36 -11.52 -12.22 -14.73
N ALA A 37 -12.13 -11.83 -15.86
CA ALA A 37 -11.64 -10.72 -16.67
C ALA A 37 -11.58 -9.42 -15.87
N ALA A 38 -12.61 -9.10 -15.08
CA ALA A 38 -12.66 -7.88 -14.29
C ALA A 38 -11.61 -7.81 -13.16
N GLN A 39 -11.03 -8.95 -12.72
CA GLN A 39 -9.92 -8.94 -11.77
C GLN A 39 -8.66 -8.26 -12.32
N GLY A 40 -8.51 -8.16 -13.65
CA GLY A 40 -7.41 -7.39 -14.24
C GLY A 40 -7.49 -5.89 -13.94
N LEU A 41 -8.70 -5.31 -13.80
CA LEU A 41 -8.84 -3.93 -13.29
C LEU A 41 -8.36 -3.83 -11.84
N THR A 42 -8.75 -4.80 -11.00
CA THR A 42 -8.33 -4.84 -9.59
C THR A 42 -6.81 -4.95 -9.47
N ALA A 43 -6.18 -5.83 -10.26
CA ALA A 43 -4.72 -5.96 -10.31
C ALA A 43 -4.04 -4.66 -10.77
N ALA A 44 -4.57 -3.99 -11.80
CA ALA A 44 -4.03 -2.71 -12.25
C ALA A 44 -4.20 -1.60 -11.19
N ALA A 45 -5.35 -1.54 -10.53
CA ALA A 45 -5.65 -0.62 -9.44
C ALA A 45 -4.70 -0.81 -8.25
N ALA A 46 -4.42 -2.06 -7.87
CA ALA A 46 -3.48 -2.43 -6.81
C ALA A 46 -2.06 -1.88 -7.05
N LEU A 47 -1.66 -1.73 -8.32
CA LEU A 47 -0.38 -1.16 -8.74
C LEU A 47 -0.46 0.35 -9.07
N GLY A 48 -1.65 0.95 -9.01
CA GLY A 48 -1.87 2.36 -9.35
C GLY A 48 -1.69 2.67 -10.83
N ILE A 49 -1.89 1.66 -11.69
CA ILE A 49 -1.81 1.74 -13.14
C ILE A 49 -3.23 1.88 -13.69
N PHE A 50 -3.47 2.91 -14.51
CA PHE A 50 -4.71 2.99 -15.27
C PHE A 50 -4.56 2.09 -16.50
N ALA A 51 -5.14 0.89 -16.45
CA ALA A 51 -5.05 -0.10 -17.53
C ALA A 51 -6.43 -0.57 -17.98
N LEU A 52 -6.56 -0.81 -19.28
CA LEU A 52 -7.72 -1.40 -19.92
C LEU A 52 -7.28 -2.54 -20.84
N GLN A 53 -8.23 -3.41 -21.22
CA GLN A 53 -7.96 -4.43 -22.23
C GLN A 53 -7.87 -3.79 -23.61
N ARG A 54 -6.84 -4.17 -24.37
CA ARG A 54 -6.69 -3.84 -25.79
C ARG A 54 -6.63 -5.14 -26.59
N CYS A 55 -7.38 -5.20 -27.68
CA CYS A 55 -7.32 -6.32 -28.60
C CYS A 55 -6.00 -6.29 -29.39
N GLU A 56 -5.30 -7.42 -29.45
CA GLU A 56 -4.07 -7.56 -30.25
C GLU A 56 -4.35 -7.59 -31.76
N ASP A 57 -5.60 -7.85 -32.18
CA ASP A 57 -5.95 -8.07 -33.59
C ASP A 57 -6.45 -6.77 -34.25
N CYS A 58 -7.45 -6.13 -33.65
CA CYS A 58 -8.04 -4.91 -34.19
C CYS A 58 -7.66 -3.64 -33.40
N GLY A 59 -6.90 -3.77 -32.31
CA GLY A 59 -6.47 -2.62 -31.50
C GLY A 59 -7.56 -1.99 -30.62
N ALA A 60 -8.81 -2.45 -30.69
CA ALA A 60 -9.93 -1.88 -29.95
C ALA A 60 -9.75 -1.98 -28.42
N VAL A 61 -10.02 -0.88 -27.72
CA VAL A 61 -9.97 -0.81 -26.25
C VAL A 61 -11.32 -1.25 -25.69
N GLN A 62 -11.29 -2.13 -24.69
CA GLN A 62 -12.49 -2.75 -24.12
C GLN A 62 -12.81 -2.14 -22.75
N TYR A 63 -14.07 -1.72 -22.59
CA TYR A 63 -14.67 -1.46 -21.30
C TYR A 63 -16.20 -1.69 -21.38
N PRO A 64 -16.83 -2.37 -20.41
CA PRO A 64 -16.24 -3.13 -19.30
C PRO A 64 -15.32 -4.26 -19.80
N PRO A 65 -14.50 -4.87 -18.91
CA PRO A 65 -13.62 -5.99 -19.27
C PRO A 65 -14.41 -7.20 -19.77
N ARG A 66 -13.88 -7.89 -20.77
CA ARG A 66 -14.53 -9.00 -21.49
C ARG A 66 -13.55 -10.14 -21.76
N ASP A 67 -14.08 -11.31 -22.13
CA ASP A 67 -13.29 -12.46 -22.56
C ASP A 67 -13.02 -12.46 -24.08
N ALA A 68 -13.78 -11.67 -24.85
CA ALA A 68 -13.60 -11.49 -26.29
C ALA A 68 -13.83 -10.02 -26.70
N CYS A 69 -13.13 -9.58 -27.74
CA CYS A 69 -13.24 -8.24 -28.30
C CYS A 69 -14.64 -7.97 -28.85
N VAL A 70 -15.24 -6.81 -28.55
CA VAL A 70 -16.58 -6.48 -29.06
C VAL A 70 -16.60 -6.29 -30.58
N GLU A 71 -15.48 -5.84 -31.17
CA GLU A 71 -15.43 -5.50 -32.60
C GLU A 71 -15.07 -6.66 -33.53
N CYS A 72 -14.14 -7.53 -33.14
CA CYS A 72 -13.65 -8.62 -33.98
C CYS A 72 -13.81 -10.02 -33.38
N LEU A 73 -14.40 -10.13 -32.18
CA LEU A 73 -14.60 -11.37 -31.43
C LEU A 73 -13.31 -12.14 -31.06
N SER A 74 -12.13 -11.55 -31.30
CA SER A 74 -10.86 -12.14 -30.88
C SER A 74 -10.77 -12.27 -29.36
N ALA A 75 -10.28 -13.43 -28.90
CA ALA A 75 -9.96 -13.69 -27.51
C ALA A 75 -8.59 -13.12 -27.09
N ARG A 76 -7.81 -12.54 -28.02
CA ARG A 76 -6.48 -11.98 -27.74
C ARG A 76 -6.58 -10.58 -27.13
N LEU A 77 -7.12 -10.51 -25.92
CA LEU A 77 -7.20 -9.29 -25.12
C LEU A 77 -6.04 -9.21 -24.12
N ARG A 78 -5.29 -8.10 -24.12
CA ARG A 78 -4.22 -7.82 -23.14
C ARG A 78 -4.48 -6.57 -22.35
N TRP A 79 -4.19 -6.61 -21.06
CA TRP A 79 -4.14 -5.42 -20.22
C TRP A 79 -2.97 -4.55 -20.64
N ARG A 80 -3.24 -3.28 -20.95
CA ARG A 80 -2.23 -2.29 -21.30
C ARG A 80 -2.48 -1.03 -20.49
N ALA A 81 -1.41 -0.41 -20.02
CA ALA A 81 -1.48 0.93 -19.44
C ALA A 81 -1.99 1.91 -20.50
N MET A 82 -2.89 2.81 -20.10
CA MET A 82 -3.56 3.76 -20.98
C MET A 82 -3.38 5.18 -20.46
N GLU A 83 -3.55 6.14 -21.37
CA GLU A 83 -3.71 7.54 -21.01
C GLU A 83 -4.93 7.74 -20.12
N ARG A 84 -4.85 8.73 -19.24
CA ARG A 84 -5.82 8.96 -18.16
C ARG A 84 -6.80 10.09 -18.49
N GLY A 85 -6.83 10.63 -19.70
CA GLY A 85 -7.70 11.74 -20.03
C GLY A 85 -9.13 11.30 -20.37
N GLY A 86 -10.09 12.20 -20.14
CA GLY A 86 -11.46 12.01 -20.58
C GLY A 86 -12.29 13.29 -20.49
N GLU A 87 -13.43 13.26 -21.16
CA GLU A 87 -14.45 14.30 -21.16
C GLU A 87 -15.65 13.84 -20.31
N LEU A 88 -15.96 14.59 -19.26
CA LEU A 88 -17.20 14.44 -18.51
C LEU A 88 -18.35 14.90 -19.40
N LEU A 89 -19.25 14.00 -19.76
CA LEU A 89 -20.41 14.31 -20.61
C LEU A 89 -21.62 14.72 -19.79
N SER A 90 -21.84 14.07 -18.65
CA SER A 90 -22.94 14.38 -17.72
C SER A 90 -22.59 13.92 -16.31
N GLU A 91 -23.25 14.52 -15.33
CA GLU A 91 -23.07 14.18 -13.92
C GLU A 91 -24.40 14.05 -13.18
N THR A 92 -24.40 13.25 -12.12
CA THR A 92 -25.58 13.04 -11.28
C THR A 92 -25.18 12.86 -9.82
N LEU A 93 -26.02 13.36 -8.91
CA LEU A 93 -25.89 13.15 -7.47
C LEU A 93 -26.78 12.00 -7.05
N ILE A 94 -26.17 10.88 -6.70
CA ILE A 94 -26.87 9.69 -6.21
C ILE A 94 -27.14 9.87 -4.72
N ARG A 95 -28.40 10.18 -4.38
CA ARG A 95 -28.86 10.42 -3.01
C ARG A 95 -29.21 9.15 -2.24
N HIS A 96 -29.57 8.08 -2.96
CA HIS A 96 -29.99 6.81 -2.38
C HIS A 96 -29.57 5.64 -3.27
N GLY A 97 -29.18 4.52 -2.66
CA GLY A 97 -28.89 3.26 -3.35
C GLY A 97 -29.63 2.12 -2.67
N GLN A 98 -30.14 1.16 -3.45
CA GLN A 98 -30.88 0.01 -2.91
C GLN A 98 -29.96 -0.97 -2.19
N GLU A 99 -28.77 -1.20 -2.74
CA GLU A 99 -27.75 -2.06 -2.14
C GLU A 99 -27.03 -1.36 -0.99
N LEU A 100 -26.76 -2.11 0.10
CA LEU A 100 -26.05 -1.60 1.28
C LEU A 100 -24.72 -0.92 0.92
N TYR A 101 -24.03 -1.44 -0.09
CA TYR A 101 -22.74 -0.94 -0.55
C TYR A 101 -22.85 0.51 -1.05
N PHE A 102 -23.84 0.80 -1.88
CA PHE A 102 -24.06 2.16 -2.39
C PHE A 102 -24.76 3.05 -1.37
N ARG A 103 -25.65 2.47 -0.55
CA ARG A 103 -26.39 3.20 0.48
C ARG A 103 -25.47 3.85 1.51
N ARG A 104 -24.39 3.17 1.92
CA ARG A 104 -23.40 3.73 2.87
C ARG A 104 -22.48 4.78 2.28
N ARG A 105 -22.40 4.87 0.95
CA ARG A 105 -21.65 5.93 0.24
C ARG A 105 -22.52 7.12 -0.13
N ALA A 106 -23.84 6.98 -0.06
CA ALA A 106 -24.75 8.06 -0.38
C ALA A 106 -24.70 9.18 0.68
N PRO A 107 -24.79 10.45 0.26
CA PRO A 107 -24.83 10.89 -1.14
C PRO A 107 -23.44 10.85 -1.80
N TYR A 108 -23.36 10.41 -3.06
CA TYR A 108 -22.12 10.45 -3.87
C TYR A 108 -22.39 10.90 -5.30
N ARG A 109 -21.36 11.41 -5.99
CA ARG A 109 -21.45 11.89 -7.37
C ARG A 109 -20.94 10.86 -8.35
N ALA A 110 -21.67 10.67 -9.43
CA ALA A 110 -21.28 9.83 -10.55
C ALA A 110 -21.31 10.63 -11.85
N GLY A 111 -20.43 10.31 -12.78
CA GLY A 111 -20.33 10.98 -14.08
C GLY A 111 -20.23 9.98 -15.22
N LEU A 112 -20.90 10.27 -16.33
CA LEU A 112 -20.67 9.59 -17.60
C LEU A 112 -19.48 10.28 -18.29
N VAL A 113 -18.42 9.53 -18.53
CA VAL A 113 -17.16 10.04 -19.09
C VAL A 113 -16.86 9.33 -20.40
N ARG A 114 -16.54 10.10 -21.45
CA ARG A 114 -15.89 9.57 -22.65
C ARG A 114 -14.38 9.59 -22.44
N LEU A 115 -13.76 8.42 -22.41
CA LEU A 115 -12.31 8.31 -22.29
C LEU A 115 -11.65 8.73 -23.61
N ASP A 116 -10.49 9.36 -23.54
CA ASP A 116 -9.72 9.72 -24.75
C ASP A 116 -9.32 8.48 -25.56
N VAL A 117 -9.20 7.34 -24.88
CA VAL A 117 -8.89 6.04 -25.48
C VAL A 117 -10.10 5.32 -26.09
N GLY A 118 -11.27 5.96 -26.13
CA GLY A 118 -12.44 5.52 -26.91
C GLY A 118 -13.69 5.19 -26.07
N PRO A 119 -13.65 4.20 -25.16
CA PRO A 119 -14.84 3.77 -24.44
C PRO A 119 -15.46 4.86 -23.55
N SER A 120 -16.77 4.76 -23.33
CA SER A 120 -17.46 5.56 -22.32
C SER A 120 -17.72 4.75 -21.06
N THR A 121 -17.60 5.38 -19.90
CA THR A 121 -17.75 4.71 -18.59
C THR A 121 -18.45 5.61 -17.59
N ILE A 122 -19.13 4.99 -16.62
CA ILE A 122 -19.55 5.66 -15.41
C ILE A 122 -18.39 5.65 -14.43
N VAL A 123 -18.05 6.81 -13.87
CA VAL A 123 -17.02 6.96 -12.84
C VAL A 123 -17.62 7.65 -11.64
N ALA A 124 -17.03 7.41 -10.47
CA ALA A 124 -17.33 8.24 -9.32
C ALA A 124 -16.53 9.55 -9.41
N LEU A 125 -17.14 10.68 -9.04
CA LEU A 125 -16.55 12.00 -9.25
C LEU A 125 -16.02 12.58 -7.94
N HIS A 126 -14.79 13.09 -8.00
CA HIS A 126 -14.28 13.99 -6.99
C HIS A 126 -15.15 15.26 -6.93
N ARG A 127 -15.34 15.85 -5.74
CA ARG A 127 -16.20 17.02 -5.54
C ARG A 127 -15.86 18.21 -6.43
N ALA A 128 -14.58 18.37 -6.80
CA ALA A 128 -14.09 19.47 -7.63
C ALA A 128 -14.29 19.26 -9.14
N CYS A 129 -14.80 18.11 -9.58
CA CYS A 129 -15.21 17.91 -10.98
C CYS A 129 -16.62 18.48 -11.11
N GLU A 130 -16.79 19.69 -11.67
CA GLU A 130 -18.11 20.32 -11.85
C GLU A 130 -18.30 20.80 -13.30
N GLY A 131 -19.55 21.05 -13.67
CA GLY A 131 -19.88 21.75 -14.92
C GLY A 131 -19.67 20.89 -16.17
N ALA A 132 -20.38 19.76 -16.29
CA ALA A 132 -20.39 18.99 -17.52
C ALA A 132 -21.01 19.83 -18.69
N PRO A 133 -20.40 19.84 -19.90
CA PRO A 133 -19.22 19.08 -20.28
C PRO A 133 -17.90 19.72 -19.81
N SER A 134 -16.97 18.90 -19.31
CA SER A 134 -15.65 19.37 -18.86
C SER A 134 -14.55 18.32 -18.97
N ARG A 135 -13.28 18.76 -19.00
CA ARG A 135 -12.11 17.87 -19.03
C ARG A 135 -11.77 17.38 -17.62
N LEU A 136 -11.40 16.11 -17.53
CA LEU A 136 -10.95 15.49 -16.29
C LEU A 136 -9.84 14.47 -16.53
N ARG A 137 -9.21 14.03 -15.44
CA ARG A 137 -8.28 12.90 -15.44
C ARG A 137 -8.88 11.74 -14.66
N LEU A 138 -8.63 10.53 -15.12
CA LEU A 138 -9.10 9.29 -14.55
C LEU A 138 -8.05 8.71 -13.62
N ARG A 139 -8.53 8.16 -12.51
CA ARG A 139 -7.74 7.33 -11.60
C ARG A 139 -8.46 6.00 -11.45
N LEU A 140 -7.69 4.92 -11.59
CA LEU A 140 -8.11 3.59 -11.19
C LEU A 140 -7.53 3.33 -9.79
N ALA A 141 -8.38 3.08 -8.81
CA ALA A 141 -7.98 2.87 -7.42
C ALA A 141 -8.79 1.74 -6.78
N LEU A 142 -8.35 1.26 -5.63
CA LEU A 142 -9.08 0.24 -4.86
C LEU A 142 -9.97 0.90 -3.81
N ASP A 143 -11.22 0.47 -3.74
CA ASP A 143 -12.09 0.81 -2.63
C ASP A 143 -11.70 0.04 -1.34
N LYS A 144 -12.44 0.28 -0.25
CA LYS A 144 -12.21 -0.43 1.03
C LYS A 144 -12.44 -1.94 0.94
N ALA A 145 -13.24 -2.42 0.00
CA ALA A 145 -13.41 -3.86 -0.25
C ALA A 145 -12.33 -4.44 -1.17
N GLY A 146 -11.31 -3.65 -1.54
CA GLY A 146 -10.26 -4.04 -2.46
C GLY A 146 -10.77 -4.28 -3.89
N GLN A 147 -11.81 -3.56 -4.31
CA GLN A 147 -12.34 -3.62 -5.66
C GLN A 147 -11.94 -2.38 -6.46
N ALA A 148 -11.67 -2.59 -7.74
CA ALA A 148 -11.39 -1.50 -8.66
C ALA A 148 -12.55 -0.51 -8.78
N LEU A 149 -12.22 0.76 -8.58
CA LEU A 149 -13.10 1.91 -8.72
C LEU A 149 -12.45 2.93 -9.67
N LEU A 150 -13.22 3.37 -10.66
CA LEU A 150 -12.84 4.47 -11.54
C LEU A 150 -13.28 5.79 -10.92
N ILE A 151 -12.35 6.71 -10.80
CA ILE A 151 -12.53 8.02 -10.19
C ILE A 151 -12.19 9.10 -11.21
N GLY A 152 -13.11 10.03 -11.47
CA GLY A 152 -12.83 11.26 -12.19
C GLY A 152 -12.30 12.34 -11.25
N LEU A 153 -11.12 12.87 -11.55
CA LEU A 153 -10.44 13.94 -10.81
C LEU A 153 -10.34 15.20 -11.67
N PRO A 154 -10.33 16.41 -11.08
CA PRO A 154 -10.15 17.65 -11.82
C PRO A 154 -8.82 17.63 -12.57
N GLU A 155 -8.74 18.25 -13.75
CA GLU A 155 -7.51 18.26 -14.57
C GLU A 155 -6.29 18.78 -13.81
N LYS A 156 -6.50 19.78 -12.94
CA LYS A 156 -5.50 20.30 -12.00
C LYS A 156 -5.88 19.94 -10.57
N ASP A 157 -4.89 19.60 -9.75
CA ASP A 157 -5.12 19.38 -8.33
C ASP A 157 -5.62 20.68 -7.67
N VAL A 158 -6.69 20.57 -6.90
CA VAL A 158 -7.18 21.64 -6.05
C VAL A 158 -6.60 21.48 -4.64
N PRO A 159 -6.60 22.53 -3.81
CA PRO A 159 -6.36 22.35 -2.39
C PRO A 159 -7.26 21.24 -1.84
N ASP A 160 -6.70 20.37 -1.01
CA ASP A 160 -7.45 19.38 -0.23
C ASP A 160 -8.10 18.25 -1.03
N MET A 161 -7.48 17.85 -2.15
CA MET A 161 -7.81 16.61 -2.87
C MET A 161 -8.02 15.42 -1.91
N ALA A 162 -7.14 15.29 -0.90
CA ALA A 162 -7.17 14.19 0.06
C ALA A 162 -8.38 14.22 1.02
N ASP A 163 -9.11 15.33 1.12
CA ASP A 163 -10.24 15.46 2.03
C ASP A 163 -11.56 14.98 1.40
N ASP A 164 -11.60 14.75 0.09
CA ASP A 164 -12.74 14.14 -0.59
C ASP A 164 -13.07 12.74 -0.05
N PRO A 165 -14.34 12.44 0.28
CA PRO A 165 -14.74 11.13 0.76
C PRO A 165 -14.24 9.98 -0.12
N ILE A 166 -14.25 10.14 -1.45
CA ILE A 166 -13.79 9.07 -2.35
C ILE A 166 -12.29 8.86 -2.28
N ILE A 167 -11.53 9.94 -2.09
CA ILE A 167 -10.07 9.87 -1.97
C ILE A 167 -9.71 9.27 -0.63
N ARG A 168 -10.38 9.66 0.46
CA ARG A 168 -10.21 9.05 1.79
C ARG A 168 -10.56 7.57 1.80
N GLU A 169 -11.57 7.16 1.03
CA GLU A 169 -11.94 5.76 0.93
C GLU A 169 -10.90 4.91 0.22
N THR A 170 -10.23 5.50 -0.79
CA THR A 170 -9.33 4.77 -1.70
C THR A 170 -7.85 4.98 -1.39
N THR A 171 -7.52 5.64 -0.27
CA THR A 171 -6.14 5.95 0.13
C THR A 171 -5.96 5.73 1.63
N CYS A 172 -4.71 5.72 2.10
CA CYS A 172 -4.34 5.54 3.50
C CYS A 172 -3.34 6.60 3.95
N THR A 173 -3.65 7.88 3.75
CA THR A 173 -2.74 8.99 4.07
C THR A 173 -2.24 8.95 5.54
N PRO A 174 -0.92 9.12 5.78
CA PRO A 174 -0.37 9.26 7.12
C PRO A 174 -0.80 10.53 7.87
N ARG A 175 -1.34 11.53 7.17
CA ARG A 175 -1.70 12.84 7.75
C ARG A 175 -2.70 12.68 8.90
N ALA A 176 -2.35 13.25 10.05
CA ALA A 176 -3.09 13.18 11.31
C ALA A 176 -3.38 11.74 11.79
N ARG A 177 -2.51 10.78 11.42
CA ARG A 177 -2.60 9.37 11.85
C ARG A 177 -1.55 9.01 12.86
N LYS A 178 -1.85 7.98 13.64
CA LYS A 178 -0.91 7.40 14.61
C LYS A 178 -0.30 6.14 14.01
N VAL A 179 1.01 6.14 13.83
CA VAL A 179 1.73 5.12 13.07
C VAL A 179 2.67 4.36 14.00
N LEU A 180 2.72 3.03 13.88
CA LEU A 180 3.71 2.18 14.54
C LEU A 180 4.76 1.73 13.50
N ILE A 181 6.04 1.94 13.80
CA ILE A 181 7.16 1.34 13.06
C ILE A 181 7.77 0.25 13.96
N THR A 182 7.96 -0.97 13.45
CA THR A 182 8.38 -2.09 14.31
C THR A 182 9.86 -2.04 14.71
N ASP A 183 10.74 -1.58 13.83
CA ASP A 183 12.14 -1.31 14.15
C ASP A 183 12.58 0.05 13.59
N ALA A 184 12.64 1.04 14.48
CA ALA A 184 13.03 2.40 14.16
C ALA A 184 14.54 2.65 14.34
N LYS A 185 15.28 1.72 14.94
CA LYS A 185 16.70 1.92 15.32
C LYS A 185 17.66 1.83 14.13
N THR A 186 17.18 1.33 12.99
CA THR A 186 17.93 1.17 11.74
C THR A 186 17.91 2.44 10.88
N ARG A 187 18.78 2.51 9.85
CA ARG A 187 18.73 3.59 8.86
C ARG A 187 17.36 3.68 8.17
N VAL A 188 16.76 2.54 7.84
CA VAL A 188 15.43 2.44 7.22
C VAL A 188 14.34 2.92 8.19
N GLY A 189 14.35 2.42 9.43
CA GLY A 189 13.40 2.82 10.45
C GLY A 189 13.41 4.32 10.74
N ARG A 190 14.62 4.90 10.82
CA ARG A 190 14.80 6.35 10.96
C ARG A 190 14.22 7.13 9.78
N ALA A 191 14.61 6.79 8.56
CA ALA A 191 14.13 7.47 7.37
C ALA A 191 12.61 7.36 7.22
N MET A 192 12.03 6.22 7.61
CA MET A 192 10.58 6.01 7.64
C MET A 192 9.90 6.97 8.63
N ALA A 193 10.41 7.09 9.85
CA ALA A 193 9.87 8.02 10.84
C ALA A 193 9.94 9.46 10.35
N GLU A 194 11.09 9.90 9.83
CA GLU A 194 11.27 11.25 9.27
C GLU A 194 10.26 11.53 8.14
N ALA A 195 10.05 10.58 7.23
CA ALA A 195 9.09 10.73 6.13
C ALA A 195 7.63 10.79 6.62
N LEU A 196 7.25 9.99 7.62
CA LEU A 196 5.90 10.03 8.20
C LEU A 196 5.64 11.34 8.94
N VAL A 197 6.63 11.86 9.67
CA VAL A 197 6.53 13.18 10.32
C VAL A 197 6.37 14.27 9.26
N ALA A 198 7.15 14.23 8.17
CA ALA A 198 7.02 15.16 7.06
C ALA A 198 5.65 15.05 6.35
N ALA A 199 5.07 13.85 6.30
CA ALA A 199 3.71 13.59 5.80
C ALA A 199 2.59 14.03 6.78
N GLY A 200 2.95 14.54 7.96
CA GLY A 200 2.01 15.07 8.94
C GLY A 200 1.38 14.01 9.85
N ALA A 201 2.06 12.89 10.11
CA ALA A 201 1.64 11.94 11.14
C ALA A 201 1.49 12.64 12.50
N GLU A 202 0.42 12.29 13.24
CA GLU A 202 0.15 12.87 14.56
C GLU A 202 1.14 12.33 15.61
N ILE A 203 1.34 11.01 15.59
CA ILE A 203 2.25 10.29 16.48
C ILE A 203 2.92 9.20 15.66
N VAL A 204 4.22 9.03 15.83
CA VAL A 204 4.96 7.87 15.34
C VAL A 204 5.51 7.11 16.54
N TRP A 205 4.96 5.94 16.84
CA TRP A 205 5.56 5.02 17.80
C TRP A 205 6.73 4.31 17.13
N ALA A 206 7.93 4.59 17.62
CA ALA A 206 9.18 4.03 17.15
C ALA A 206 9.50 2.78 17.97
N GLY A 207 9.22 1.60 17.42
CA GLY A 207 9.54 0.31 18.02
C GLY A 207 11.05 0.10 18.11
N LEU A 208 11.50 -0.36 19.28
CA LEU A 208 12.91 -0.58 19.58
C LEU A 208 13.10 -1.92 20.29
N ALA A 209 13.81 -2.83 19.63
CA ALA A 209 14.39 -3.98 20.30
C ALA A 209 15.56 -3.50 21.18
N ALA A 210 15.64 -4.01 22.42
CA ALA A 210 16.66 -3.64 23.40
C ALA A 210 16.86 -2.11 23.53
N PRO A 211 15.84 -1.36 23.99
CA PRO A 211 15.85 0.12 24.02
C PRO A 211 16.97 0.72 24.90
N TRP A 212 17.54 -0.07 25.81
CA TRP A 212 18.70 0.32 26.64
C TRP A 212 20.01 0.43 25.86
N LYS A 213 20.12 -0.16 24.66
CA LYS A 213 21.34 -0.11 23.85
C LYS A 213 21.41 1.22 23.07
N PRO A 214 22.45 2.05 23.27
CA PRO A 214 22.57 3.34 22.57
C PRO A 214 22.55 3.19 21.05
N SER A 215 22.05 4.23 20.36
CA SER A 215 22.08 4.34 18.90
C SER A 215 22.06 5.81 18.48
N PRO A 216 22.92 6.26 17.56
CA PRO A 216 22.83 7.59 16.97
C PRO A 216 21.49 7.86 16.28
N HIS A 217 20.84 6.81 15.75
CA HIS A 217 19.52 6.92 15.13
C HIS A 217 18.43 7.21 16.16
N LEU A 218 18.55 6.69 17.39
CA LEU A 218 17.58 6.91 18.46
C LEU A 218 17.58 8.37 18.93
N GLU A 219 18.75 8.98 19.08
CA GLU A 219 18.85 10.39 19.47
C GLU A 219 18.25 11.32 18.41
N ALA A 220 18.52 11.04 17.13
CA ALA A 220 17.91 11.78 16.04
C ALA A 220 16.38 11.62 16.01
N LEU A 221 15.86 10.42 16.28
CA LEU A 221 14.43 10.17 16.38
C LEU A 221 13.77 10.93 17.53
N ARG A 222 14.41 10.98 18.70
CA ARG A 222 13.90 11.72 19.87
C ARG A 222 13.82 13.23 19.62
N ALA A 223 14.64 13.76 18.71
CA ALA A 223 14.58 15.16 18.30
C ALA A 223 13.36 15.47 17.40
N LEU A 224 12.70 14.44 16.85
CA LEU A 224 11.47 14.62 16.08
C LEU A 224 10.28 14.73 17.05
N GLY A 225 9.64 15.90 17.09
CA GLY A 225 8.57 16.23 18.04
C GLY A 225 7.46 15.16 18.21
N PRO A 226 6.88 14.58 17.15
CA PRO A 226 5.79 13.62 17.27
C PRO A 226 6.25 12.14 17.38
N VAL A 227 7.53 11.87 17.61
CA VAL A 227 8.05 10.50 17.69
C VAL A 227 8.16 10.04 19.15
N THR A 228 7.54 8.90 19.46
CA THR A 228 7.56 8.28 20.79
C THR A 228 8.23 6.91 20.71
N PRO A 229 9.43 6.74 21.28
CA PRO A 229 10.07 5.43 21.43
C PRO A 229 9.21 4.47 22.25
N VAL A 230 9.06 3.22 21.81
CA VAL A 230 8.37 2.15 22.53
C VAL A 230 9.18 0.85 22.49
N PRO A 231 9.21 0.05 23.57
CA PRO A 231 9.85 -1.26 23.54
C PRO A 231 9.06 -2.17 22.58
N LEU A 232 9.76 -2.77 21.62
CA LEU A 232 9.18 -3.73 20.70
C LEU A 232 10.26 -4.65 20.15
N ASP A 233 10.26 -5.89 20.60
CA ASP A 233 11.01 -6.97 19.97
C ASP A 233 10.01 -7.93 19.31
N VAL A 234 10.06 -8.02 17.97
CA VAL A 234 9.13 -8.86 17.20
C VAL A 234 9.36 -10.36 17.42
N THR A 235 10.52 -10.74 17.96
CA THR A 235 10.84 -12.13 18.29
C THR A 235 10.27 -12.57 19.64
N ASP A 236 9.91 -11.60 20.51
CA ASP A 236 9.35 -11.84 21.84
C ASP A 236 7.82 -11.64 21.84
N GLU A 237 7.08 -12.73 22.03
CA GLU A 237 5.62 -12.72 22.12
C GLU A 237 5.09 -11.80 23.23
N SER A 238 5.79 -11.75 24.38
CA SER A 238 5.37 -10.91 25.50
C SER A 238 5.51 -9.43 25.15
N SER A 239 6.64 -9.03 24.56
CA SER A 239 6.89 -7.67 24.08
C SER A 239 5.81 -7.19 23.11
N VAL A 240 5.48 -8.01 22.10
CA VAL A 240 4.46 -7.68 21.09
C VAL A 240 3.07 -7.55 21.73
N ARG A 241 2.69 -8.48 22.60
CA ARG A 241 1.37 -8.50 23.25
C ARG A 241 1.18 -7.34 24.21
N GLU A 242 2.19 -7.01 25.01
CA GLU A 242 2.15 -5.88 25.94
C GLU A 242 1.96 -4.55 25.20
N LEU A 243 2.74 -4.33 24.13
CA LEU A 243 2.61 -3.12 23.32
C LEU A 243 1.24 -3.04 22.64
N ALA A 244 0.76 -4.16 22.06
CA ALA A 244 -0.56 -4.23 21.45
C ALA A 244 -1.68 -3.91 22.48
N GLY A 245 -1.56 -4.39 23.71
CA GLY A 245 -2.49 -4.06 24.79
C GLY A 245 -2.45 -2.57 25.18
N GLY A 246 -1.27 -1.94 25.17
CA GLY A 246 -1.11 -0.53 25.57
C GLY A 246 -1.50 0.50 24.50
N ILE A 247 -1.19 0.24 23.23
CA ILE A 247 -1.38 1.20 22.13
C ILE A 247 -2.17 0.66 20.94
N GLY A 248 -2.44 -0.64 20.82
CA GLY A 248 -3.06 -1.23 19.64
C GLY A 248 -4.39 -0.56 19.25
N GLY A 249 -5.23 -0.24 20.24
CA GLY A 249 -6.48 0.51 20.03
C GLY A 249 -6.32 1.98 19.62
N LYS A 250 -5.08 2.46 19.46
CA LYS A 250 -4.73 3.81 19.02
C LYS A 250 -4.00 3.82 17.66
N VAL A 251 -3.45 2.69 17.21
CA VAL A 251 -2.68 2.56 15.95
C VAL A 251 -3.61 2.61 14.75
N ASP A 252 -3.37 3.55 13.83
CA ASP A 252 -4.08 3.63 12.56
C ASP A 252 -3.27 2.94 11.44
N ILE A 253 -1.94 3.06 11.44
CA ILE A 253 -1.06 2.43 10.44
C ILE A 253 0.05 1.65 11.15
N LEU A 254 0.27 0.39 10.78
CA LEU A 254 1.40 -0.41 11.24
C LEU A 254 2.36 -0.65 10.06
N ILE A 255 3.63 -0.29 10.25
CA ILE A 255 4.70 -0.50 9.27
C ILE A 255 5.71 -1.46 9.86
N ASN A 256 5.71 -2.70 9.35
CA ASN A 256 6.68 -3.71 9.73
C ASN A 256 7.99 -3.49 8.94
N THR A 257 9.00 -2.92 9.62
CA THR A 257 10.35 -2.67 9.11
C THR A 257 11.40 -3.60 9.69
N ALA A 258 11.03 -4.40 10.71
CA ALA A 258 11.94 -5.34 11.36
C ALA A 258 12.36 -6.43 10.36
N GLU A 259 13.66 -6.58 10.20
CA GLU A 259 14.25 -7.56 9.30
C GLU A 259 15.55 -8.13 9.86
N HIS A 260 15.85 -9.36 9.46
CA HIS A 260 17.13 -10.01 9.68
C HIS A 260 17.58 -10.71 8.40
N HIS A 261 18.82 -10.47 8.00
CA HIS A 261 19.36 -10.95 6.75
C HIS A 261 20.87 -11.17 6.85
N ARG A 262 21.39 -12.33 6.44
CA ARG A 262 22.85 -12.51 6.31
C ARG A 262 23.24 -13.18 4.98
N PRO A 263 24.26 -12.67 4.27
CA PRO A 263 24.76 -13.32 3.05
C PRO A 263 25.37 -14.69 3.34
N GLY A 264 25.11 -15.63 2.44
CA GLY A 264 25.65 -16.99 2.48
C GLY A 264 24.88 -17.94 1.57
N ALA A 265 25.60 -18.59 0.65
CA ALA A 265 25.05 -19.66 -0.15
C ALA A 265 24.86 -20.92 0.71
N ILE A 266 23.81 -21.69 0.42
CA ILE A 266 23.40 -22.87 1.20
C ILE A 266 24.57 -23.86 1.35
N ALA A 267 25.28 -24.15 0.26
CA ALA A 267 26.40 -25.10 0.29
C ALA A 267 27.64 -24.61 1.06
N SER A 268 27.76 -23.29 1.26
CA SER A 268 28.95 -22.67 1.88
C SER A 268 28.76 -22.32 3.36
N ARG A 269 27.52 -22.34 3.86
CA ARG A 269 27.18 -21.95 5.22
C ARG A 269 27.01 -23.20 6.09
N ASN A 270 27.75 -23.24 7.20
CA ASN A 270 27.61 -24.30 8.20
C ASN A 270 26.54 -23.95 9.24
N GLY A 271 25.68 -24.92 9.56
CA GLY A 271 24.62 -24.78 10.56
C GLY A 271 23.36 -24.06 10.06
N ILE A 272 22.31 -24.06 10.90
CA ILE A 272 20.98 -23.53 10.55
C ILE A 272 20.56 -22.32 11.39
N GLU A 273 21.39 -21.87 12.33
CA GLU A 273 21.02 -20.82 13.30
C GLU A 273 20.69 -19.49 12.63
N THR A 274 21.45 -19.12 11.59
CA THR A 274 21.14 -17.91 10.83
C THR A 274 19.79 -18.03 10.10
N ALA A 275 19.50 -19.19 9.49
CA ALA A 275 18.22 -19.40 8.83
C ALA A 275 17.05 -19.39 9.83
N ARG A 276 17.25 -19.94 11.05
CA ARG A 276 16.29 -19.85 12.14
C ARG A 276 16.05 -18.39 12.55
N ALA A 277 17.10 -17.60 12.74
CA ALA A 277 16.98 -16.19 13.10
C ALA A 277 16.29 -15.35 12.00
N GLU A 278 16.60 -15.61 10.72
CA GLU A 278 15.91 -15.00 9.58
C GLU A 278 14.41 -15.32 9.59
N MET A 279 14.03 -16.57 9.88
CA MET A 279 12.62 -16.97 9.99
C MET A 279 11.95 -16.35 11.23
N GLU A 280 12.65 -16.30 12.35
CA GLU A 280 12.17 -15.79 13.63
C GLU A 280 11.76 -14.32 13.53
N VAL A 281 12.58 -13.50 12.86
CA VAL A 281 12.30 -12.07 12.67
C VAL A 281 11.33 -11.85 11.51
N ASN A 282 11.65 -12.34 10.31
CA ASN A 282 10.95 -11.92 9.09
C ASN A 282 9.56 -12.54 8.96
N TYR A 283 9.39 -13.80 9.39
CA TYR A 283 8.14 -14.54 9.26
C TYR A 283 7.38 -14.62 10.59
N PHE A 284 7.98 -15.21 11.63
CA PHE A 284 7.30 -15.37 12.91
C PHE A 284 7.05 -14.02 13.60
N GLY A 285 7.96 -13.05 13.46
CA GLY A 285 7.74 -11.68 13.90
C GLY A 285 6.52 -11.03 13.24
N LEU A 286 6.37 -11.16 11.92
CA LEU A 286 5.16 -10.72 11.21
C LEU A 286 3.91 -11.44 11.71
N LEU A 287 3.98 -12.75 11.94
CA LEU A 287 2.85 -13.54 12.46
C LEU A 287 2.39 -13.06 13.84
N ARG A 288 3.33 -12.83 14.77
CA ARG A 288 3.02 -12.32 16.12
C ARG A 288 2.39 -10.95 16.08
N LEU A 289 2.94 -10.05 15.26
CA LEU A 289 2.36 -8.73 15.05
C LEU A 289 0.93 -8.86 14.52
N ALA A 290 0.72 -9.69 13.50
CA ALA A 290 -0.60 -9.90 12.90
C ALA A 290 -1.62 -10.41 13.93
N GLN A 291 -1.25 -11.40 14.73
CA GLN A 291 -2.11 -11.96 15.77
C GLN A 291 -2.45 -10.92 16.85
N ALA A 292 -1.50 -10.08 17.25
CA ALA A 292 -1.69 -9.11 18.33
C ALA A 292 -2.42 -7.82 17.91
N PHE A 293 -2.15 -7.30 16.71
CA PHE A 293 -2.66 -5.98 16.28
C PHE A 293 -3.90 -6.06 15.38
N SER A 294 -4.17 -7.19 14.71
CA SER A 294 -5.26 -7.25 13.72
C SER A 294 -6.62 -6.90 14.32
N ALA A 295 -6.99 -7.45 15.48
CA ALA A 295 -8.29 -7.18 16.09
C ALA A 295 -8.48 -5.68 16.42
N ALA A 296 -7.44 -5.06 16.98
CA ALA A 296 -7.46 -3.64 17.31
C ALA A 296 -7.55 -2.77 16.04
N LEU A 297 -6.77 -3.11 15.00
CA LEU A 297 -6.79 -2.39 13.73
C LEU A 297 -8.15 -2.52 13.02
N LYS A 298 -8.80 -3.68 13.09
CA LYS A 298 -10.18 -3.88 12.58
C LYS A 298 -11.18 -2.97 13.28
N ALA A 299 -11.05 -2.80 14.60
CA ALA A 299 -11.89 -1.86 15.35
C ALA A 299 -11.65 -0.40 14.90
N ARG A 300 -10.39 0.00 14.65
CA ARG A 300 -10.04 1.33 14.10
C ARG A 300 -10.61 1.54 12.70
N ALA A 301 -10.58 0.50 11.88
CA ALA A 301 -11.02 0.56 10.49
C ALA A 301 -12.52 0.90 10.36
N ALA A 302 -13.30 0.59 11.41
CA ALA A 302 -14.72 0.86 11.50
C ALA A 302 -15.09 2.30 11.89
N ASP A 303 -14.13 3.23 11.96
CA ASP A 303 -14.34 4.68 12.13
C ASP A 303 -14.91 5.38 10.87
N GLY A 304 -15.42 4.62 9.90
CA GLY A 304 -16.11 5.16 8.72
C GLY A 304 -15.24 6.06 7.86
N GLN A 305 -15.70 7.29 7.60
CA GLN A 305 -14.97 8.30 6.80
C GLN A 305 -13.69 8.82 7.48
N ALA A 306 -13.55 8.62 8.79
CA ALA A 306 -12.33 8.94 9.50
C ALA A 306 -11.28 7.82 9.43
N SER A 307 -11.65 6.62 8.96
CA SER A 307 -10.73 5.48 8.88
C SER A 307 -9.75 5.64 7.71
N SER A 308 -8.46 5.59 8.04
CA SER A 308 -7.31 5.51 7.14
C SER A 308 -6.36 4.50 7.74
N THR A 309 -6.75 3.22 7.63
CA THR A 309 -6.06 2.12 8.29
C THR A 309 -5.26 1.29 7.29
N ALA A 310 -4.00 1.02 7.61
CA ALA A 310 -3.13 0.27 6.74
C ALA A 310 -2.14 -0.60 7.53
N TRP A 311 -1.75 -1.69 6.88
CA TRP A 311 -0.66 -2.57 7.27
C TRP A 311 0.38 -2.53 6.16
N VAL A 312 1.62 -2.19 6.48
CA VAL A 312 2.71 -2.13 5.53
C VAL A 312 3.76 -3.17 5.89
N ASN A 313 4.09 -4.07 4.98
CA ASN A 313 5.18 -5.03 5.13
C ASN A 313 6.36 -4.61 4.27
N LEU A 314 7.50 -4.35 4.89
CA LEU A 314 8.76 -4.29 4.17
C LEU A 314 9.24 -5.72 3.89
N LEU A 315 9.01 -6.20 2.67
CA LEU A 315 9.47 -7.49 2.20
C LEU A 315 10.79 -7.31 1.41
N SER A 316 11.01 -8.13 0.40
CA SER A 316 12.16 -8.05 -0.50
C SER A 316 11.73 -8.51 -1.89
N ALA A 317 12.28 -7.92 -2.95
CA ALA A 317 12.11 -8.44 -4.31
C ALA A 317 12.55 -9.92 -4.43
N ARG A 318 13.46 -10.37 -3.55
CA ARG A 318 13.91 -11.78 -3.47
C ARG A 318 12.89 -12.75 -2.86
N ALA A 319 11.77 -12.24 -2.36
CA ALA A 319 10.63 -13.08 -1.96
C ALA A 319 9.96 -13.76 -3.17
N LEU A 320 10.10 -13.18 -4.37
CA LEU A 320 9.51 -13.70 -5.61
C LEU A 320 10.41 -14.71 -6.33
N SER A 321 11.73 -14.47 -6.30
CA SER A 321 12.72 -15.36 -6.87
C SER A 321 13.98 -15.34 -6.02
N ASN A 322 14.49 -16.54 -5.71
CA ASN A 322 15.57 -16.73 -4.76
C ASN A 322 16.89 -16.15 -5.28
N ASP A 323 17.65 -15.49 -4.41
CA ASP A 323 19.04 -15.14 -4.67
C ASP A 323 19.97 -16.20 -4.06
N PRO A 324 20.75 -16.96 -4.86
CA PRO A 324 21.65 -17.98 -4.33
C PRO A 324 22.67 -17.46 -3.32
N ALA A 325 23.09 -16.20 -3.41
CA ALA A 325 23.98 -15.57 -2.44
C ALA A 325 23.29 -15.29 -1.08
N HIS A 326 21.96 -15.30 -1.05
CA HIS A 326 21.10 -14.96 0.10
C HIS A 326 19.95 -15.98 0.24
N GLY A 327 20.26 -17.27 0.05
CA GLY A 327 19.23 -18.29 -0.20
C GLY A 327 18.24 -18.50 0.95
N THR A 328 18.72 -18.52 2.20
CA THR A 328 17.88 -18.70 3.39
C THR A 328 17.05 -17.46 3.73
N PHE A 329 17.61 -16.26 3.51
CA PHE A 329 16.89 -15.01 3.62
C PHE A 329 15.77 -14.90 2.59
N SER A 330 16.06 -15.24 1.33
CA SER A 330 15.03 -15.26 0.28
C SER A 330 13.88 -16.22 0.66
N ALA A 331 14.19 -17.37 1.29
CA ALA A 331 13.18 -18.29 1.78
C ALA A 331 12.33 -17.71 2.93
N SER A 332 12.93 -17.01 3.90
CA SER A 332 12.16 -16.36 4.97
C SER A 332 11.27 -15.23 4.44
N MET A 333 11.73 -14.48 3.44
CA MET A 333 10.94 -13.43 2.80
C MET A 333 9.83 -13.99 1.91
N ALA A 334 10.03 -15.14 1.27
CA ALA A 334 8.97 -15.86 0.55
C ALA A 334 7.88 -16.37 1.52
N ALA A 335 8.28 -16.90 2.68
CA ALA A 335 7.34 -17.29 3.74
C ALA A 335 6.57 -16.07 4.27
N ALA A 336 7.26 -14.95 4.54
CA ALA A 336 6.64 -13.70 4.96
C ALA A 336 5.69 -13.14 3.90
N PHE A 337 6.03 -13.24 2.61
CA PHE A 337 5.14 -12.83 1.51
C PHE A 337 3.87 -13.68 1.47
N SER A 338 4.00 -15.01 1.58
CA SER A 338 2.83 -15.89 1.65
C SER A 338 1.93 -15.55 2.84
N LEU A 339 2.51 -15.27 4.01
CA LEU A 339 1.76 -14.82 5.18
C LEU A 339 1.07 -13.46 4.93
N ALA A 340 1.75 -12.51 4.28
CA ALA A 340 1.19 -11.21 3.95
C ALA A 340 0.00 -11.32 2.99
N GLN A 341 -0.03 -12.29 2.08
CA GLN A 341 -1.17 -12.58 1.21
C GLN A 341 -2.39 -13.06 2.03
N ALA A 342 -2.17 -13.97 2.99
CA ALA A 342 -3.22 -14.40 3.91
C ALA A 342 -3.73 -13.23 4.77
N LEU A 343 -2.82 -12.42 5.30
CA LEU A 343 -3.16 -11.22 6.08
C LEU A 343 -4.00 -10.23 5.26
N ARG A 344 -3.68 -10.04 3.97
CA ARG A 344 -4.48 -9.20 3.07
C ARG A 344 -5.92 -9.71 2.97
N ALA A 345 -6.11 -11.00 2.78
CA ALA A 345 -7.46 -11.60 2.72
C ALA A 345 -8.22 -11.40 4.06
N ASP A 346 -7.56 -11.61 5.20
CA ASP A 346 -8.16 -11.49 6.52
C ASP A 346 -8.55 -10.05 6.91
N LEU A 347 -7.81 -9.07 6.39
CA LEU A 347 -7.98 -7.65 6.70
C LEU A 347 -8.83 -6.90 5.66
N GLN A 348 -8.93 -7.40 4.42
CA GLN A 348 -9.71 -6.80 3.33
C GLN A 348 -11.18 -6.61 3.71
N ALA A 349 -11.80 -7.62 4.32
CA ALA A 349 -13.19 -7.53 4.78
C ALA A 349 -13.41 -6.45 5.86
N SER A 350 -12.34 -5.95 6.48
CA SER A 350 -12.37 -4.89 7.49
C SER A 350 -12.08 -3.50 6.91
N GLY A 351 -11.75 -3.39 5.62
CA GLY A 351 -11.41 -2.11 4.99
C GLY A 351 -9.99 -1.62 5.27
N ILE A 352 -9.11 -2.49 5.76
CA ILE A 352 -7.70 -2.17 6.04
C ILE A 352 -6.89 -2.51 4.79
N ARG A 353 -6.06 -1.56 4.34
CA ARG A 353 -5.15 -1.79 3.21
C ARG A 353 -3.94 -2.58 3.67
N VAL A 354 -3.55 -3.63 2.94
CA VAL A 354 -2.28 -4.33 3.15
C VAL A 354 -1.33 -4.04 1.99
N LEU A 355 -0.35 -3.18 2.25
CA LEU A 355 0.70 -2.76 1.33
C LEU A 355 1.95 -3.64 1.55
N ASN A 356 2.38 -4.34 0.51
CA ASN A 356 3.66 -5.04 0.50
C ASN A 356 4.67 -4.26 -0.34
N VAL A 357 5.86 -4.09 0.22
CA VAL A 357 6.95 -3.34 -0.40
C VAL A 357 8.06 -4.33 -0.73
N PHE A 358 8.45 -4.39 -2.00
CA PHE A 358 9.46 -5.32 -2.51
C PHE A 358 10.70 -4.55 -2.98
N PRO A 359 11.50 -4.00 -2.05
CA PRO A 359 12.69 -3.25 -2.41
C PRO A 359 13.75 -4.15 -3.03
N GLY A 360 14.59 -3.54 -3.87
CA GLY A 360 15.91 -4.07 -4.21
C GLY A 360 16.88 -3.90 -3.05
N PRO A 361 18.20 -4.07 -3.28
CA PRO A 361 19.21 -3.82 -2.25
C PRO A 361 19.13 -2.39 -1.71
N ILE A 362 19.06 -2.23 -0.39
CA ILE A 362 18.96 -0.93 0.30
C ILE A 362 20.36 -0.48 0.73
N GLU A 363 20.60 0.82 0.86
CA GLU A 363 21.84 1.34 1.45
C GLU A 363 21.81 1.19 2.99
N ASP A 364 22.10 0.00 3.49
CA ASP A 364 22.14 -0.32 4.91
C ASP A 364 23.34 -1.21 5.27
N GLU A 365 23.39 -1.62 6.54
CA GLU A 365 24.44 -2.50 7.07
C GLU A 365 24.38 -3.91 6.46
N TRP A 366 23.19 -4.38 6.10
CA TRP A 366 22.99 -5.71 5.52
C TRP A 366 23.56 -5.83 4.11
N ASN A 367 23.43 -4.77 3.32
CA ASN A 367 23.84 -4.71 1.91
C ASN A 367 25.15 -3.92 1.72
N ALA A 368 25.98 -3.81 2.76
CA ALA A 368 27.25 -3.09 2.70
C ALA A 368 28.17 -3.62 1.59
N LEU A 369 28.19 -4.95 1.40
CA LEU A 369 29.01 -5.64 0.40
C LEU A 369 28.34 -5.74 -0.98
N VAL A 370 27.07 -5.36 -1.11
CA VAL A 370 26.35 -5.40 -2.39
C VAL A 370 26.77 -4.19 -3.24
N PRO A 371 27.21 -4.39 -4.49
CA PRO A 371 27.59 -3.29 -5.38
C PRO A 371 26.36 -2.44 -5.78
N PRO A 372 26.56 -1.19 -6.20
CA PRO A 372 25.50 -0.38 -6.79
C PRO A 372 24.87 -1.04 -8.04
N PRO A 373 23.62 -0.72 -8.38
CA PRO A 373 22.75 0.30 -7.76
C PRO A 373 22.06 -0.17 -6.47
N LYS A 374 21.97 0.73 -5.48
CA LYS A 374 21.25 0.51 -4.22
C LYS A 374 20.19 1.59 -4.01
N LEU A 375 19.12 1.26 -3.29
CA LEU A 375 18.04 2.16 -2.94
C LEU A 375 18.37 2.86 -1.61
N SER A 376 18.40 4.19 -1.60
CA SER A 376 18.55 4.95 -0.34
C SER A 376 17.34 4.74 0.59
N PRO A 377 17.52 4.63 1.92
CA PRO A 377 16.44 4.58 2.90
C PRO A 377 15.39 5.70 2.75
N GLU A 378 15.80 6.90 2.38
CA GLU A 378 14.92 8.06 2.23
C GLU A 378 14.03 7.93 0.98
N ALA A 379 14.56 7.36 -0.11
CA ALA A 379 13.76 7.06 -1.30
C ALA A 379 12.76 5.93 -1.05
N LEU A 380 13.15 4.91 -0.28
CA LEU A 380 12.24 3.86 0.17
C LEU A 380 11.09 4.45 1.00
N ALA A 381 11.41 5.25 2.02
CA ALA A 381 10.43 5.89 2.89
C ALA A 381 9.45 6.80 2.11
N ARG A 382 9.95 7.62 1.18
CA ARG A 382 9.10 8.43 0.28
C ARG A 382 8.18 7.56 -0.58
N THR A 383 8.68 6.43 -1.08
CA THR A 383 7.87 5.51 -1.88
C THR A 383 6.75 4.88 -1.05
N VAL A 384 7.01 4.52 0.21
CA VAL A 384 5.98 3.98 1.11
C VAL A 384 4.90 5.02 1.41
N VAL A 385 5.29 6.27 1.68
CA VAL A 385 4.32 7.36 1.88
C VAL A 385 3.49 7.61 0.62
N ASP A 386 4.12 7.69 -0.57
CA ASP A 386 3.39 7.82 -1.86
C ASP A 386 2.43 6.66 -2.08
N ALA A 387 2.86 5.43 -1.81
CA ALA A 387 2.03 4.24 -1.96
C ALA A 387 0.80 4.26 -1.04
N LEU A 388 0.96 4.72 0.20
CA LEU A 388 -0.13 4.93 1.14
C LEU A 388 -1.10 6.03 0.65
N GLU A 389 -0.57 7.15 0.17
CA GLU A 389 -1.38 8.26 -0.38
C GLU A 389 -2.09 7.90 -1.70
N ARG A 390 -1.57 6.91 -2.42
CA ARG A 390 -2.20 6.38 -3.64
C ARG A 390 -3.07 5.14 -3.40
N GLY A 391 -3.02 4.56 -2.20
CA GLY A 391 -3.80 3.37 -1.83
C GLY A 391 -3.38 2.09 -2.54
N LEU A 392 -2.07 1.91 -2.76
CA LEU A 392 -1.52 0.74 -3.46
C LEU A 392 -1.47 -0.50 -2.56
N GLU A 393 -1.39 -1.68 -3.16
CA GLU A 393 -1.21 -2.95 -2.44
C GLU A 393 0.17 -3.55 -2.59
N ASP A 394 0.84 -3.34 -3.74
CA ASP A 394 2.19 -3.86 -3.98
C ASP A 394 3.06 -2.79 -4.67
N VAL A 395 4.30 -2.60 -4.22
CA VAL A 395 5.25 -1.64 -4.80
C VAL A 395 6.67 -2.20 -4.87
N TYR A 396 7.41 -1.83 -5.91
CA TYR A 396 8.75 -2.38 -6.24
C TYR A 396 9.79 -1.26 -6.34
N PRO A 397 10.25 -0.68 -5.21
CA PRO A 397 11.17 0.44 -5.22
C PRO A 397 12.61 0.02 -5.57
N GLY A 398 13.27 0.83 -6.41
CA GLY A 398 14.63 0.63 -6.89
C GLY A 398 14.71 -0.10 -8.23
N GLU A 399 15.74 0.18 -9.02
CA GLU A 399 15.88 -0.35 -10.39
C GLU A 399 16.03 -1.88 -10.41
N VAL A 400 16.75 -2.45 -9.44
CA VAL A 400 16.89 -3.91 -9.29
C VAL A 400 15.53 -4.58 -9.06
N ALA A 401 14.66 -4.00 -8.22
CA ALA A 401 13.34 -4.55 -7.98
C ALA A 401 12.43 -4.46 -9.22
N LYS A 402 12.48 -3.33 -9.94
CA LYS A 402 11.71 -3.12 -11.17
C LYS A 402 12.14 -4.09 -12.28
N ASP A 403 13.44 -4.30 -12.47
CA ASP A 403 13.97 -5.28 -13.43
C ASP A 403 13.54 -6.70 -13.05
N LEU A 404 13.70 -7.07 -11.76
CA LEU A 404 13.36 -8.39 -11.27
C LEU A 404 11.88 -8.70 -11.47
N ILE A 405 10.96 -7.79 -11.11
CA ILE A 405 9.52 -8.04 -11.30
C ILE A 405 9.15 -8.10 -12.78
N ALA A 406 9.76 -7.29 -13.65
CA ALA A 406 9.51 -7.34 -15.08
C ALA A 406 9.87 -8.71 -15.68
N ARG A 407 11.08 -9.20 -15.37
CA ARG A 407 11.55 -10.53 -15.82
C ARG A 407 10.78 -11.67 -15.18
N PHE A 408 10.40 -11.53 -13.91
CA PHE A 408 9.56 -12.52 -13.21
C PHE A 408 8.20 -12.67 -13.87
N LEU A 409 7.55 -11.56 -14.25
CA LEU A 409 6.25 -11.60 -14.93
C LEU A 409 6.33 -12.13 -16.37
N GLU A 410 7.49 -11.97 -17.03
CA GLU A 410 7.72 -12.48 -18.38
C GLU A 410 8.02 -13.98 -18.38
N ASN A 411 9.02 -14.42 -17.62
CA ASN A 411 9.44 -15.81 -17.54
C ASN A 411 10.14 -16.13 -16.21
N PRO A 412 9.39 -16.59 -15.18
CA PRO A 412 9.96 -16.91 -13.88
C PRO A 412 11.10 -17.94 -13.94
N LYS A 413 11.03 -18.92 -14.86
CA LYS A 413 12.02 -19.98 -14.96
C LYS A 413 13.32 -19.52 -15.62
N ALA A 414 13.23 -18.60 -16.57
CA ALA A 414 14.42 -17.94 -17.12
C ALA A 414 15.12 -17.10 -16.05
N LEU A 415 14.36 -16.29 -15.31
CA LEU A 415 14.90 -15.49 -14.22
C LEU A 415 15.63 -16.35 -13.17
N GLU A 416 15.07 -17.49 -12.77
CA GLU A 416 15.73 -18.42 -11.85
C GLU A 416 17.11 -18.88 -12.34
N ARG A 417 17.24 -19.18 -13.64
CA ARG A 417 18.52 -19.58 -14.25
C ARG A 417 19.51 -18.42 -14.32
N GLU A 418 19.04 -17.24 -14.69
CA GLU A 418 19.87 -16.03 -14.78
C GLU A 418 20.42 -15.59 -13.42
N LEU A 419 19.68 -15.85 -12.33
CA LEU A 419 20.15 -15.59 -10.97
C LEU A 419 21.17 -16.62 -10.46
N ALA A 420 21.26 -17.79 -11.08
CA ALA A 420 22.21 -18.84 -10.70
C ALA A 420 23.63 -18.61 -11.24
N GLY A 421 23.80 -17.71 -12.22
CA GLY A 421 25.06 -17.46 -12.93
C GLY A 421 25.10 -18.12 -14.29
#